data_AF-A0A1V4T149-F1
#
_entry.id   AF-A0A1V4T149-F1
#
_cell.length_a   1.000
_cell.length_b   1.000
_cell.length_c   1.000
_cell.angle_alpha   90.00
_cell.angle_beta   90.00
_cell.angle_gamma   90.00
#
_symmetry.space_group_name_H-M   'P 1'
#
loop_
_entity.id
_entity.type
_entity.pdbx_description
1 polymer ?
#
loop_
_entity_poly.entity_id
_entity_poly.type
_entity_poly.pdbx_seq_one_letter_code
_entity_poly.pdbx_strand_id
1 'polypeptide(L)'
;YVSQEGEADKYSLTLKLFELGAKSLEYVDLIELADKEMRHISEQTNEALHLGALDENAIIYIHKIDSGYNLRMQSRIGRRNPLYSTAIGKVLLSERDESFVRDVLSDVEFIKHTEKTLENTDQVLEELAKVRDFHYAED
;
A
#
# COMPACT_ATOMS: atom_id res chain seq x y z
N TYR A 1 14.92 20.82 5.14
CA TYR A 1 14.25 19.50 5.26
C TYR A 1 15.24 18.39 5.60
N VAL A 2 16.46 18.44 5.07
CA VAL A 2 17.56 17.54 5.49
C VAL A 2 18.69 18.31 6.18
N SER A 3 19.48 17.61 7.00
CA SER A 3 20.73 18.07 7.61
C SER A 3 21.88 17.16 7.18
N GLN A 4 23.05 17.75 6.88
CA GLN A 4 24.25 16.99 6.54
C GLN A 4 24.95 16.52 7.82
N GLU A 5 25.34 15.24 7.86
CA GLU A 5 26.03 14.62 8.99
C GLU A 5 27.55 14.63 8.80
N GLY A 6 28.24 15.48 9.55
CA GLY A 6 29.71 15.53 9.56
C GLY A 6 30.31 15.91 8.21
N GLU A 7 31.48 15.35 7.88
CA GLU A 7 32.24 15.66 6.65
C GLU A 7 31.86 14.79 5.43
N ALA A 8 30.91 13.86 5.56
CA ALA A 8 30.53 12.95 4.47
C ALA A 8 29.12 13.23 3.93
N ASP A 9 28.85 12.80 2.69
CA ASP A 9 27.57 12.88 1.96
C ASP A 9 26.41 12.07 2.60
N LYS A 10 26.29 12.11 3.92
CA LYS A 10 25.18 11.54 4.66
C LYS A 10 24.23 12.65 5.05
N TYR A 11 22.96 12.43 4.74
CA TYR A 11 21.88 13.37 5.05
C TYR A 11 20.85 12.67 5.93
N SER A 12 20.43 13.35 6.99
CA SER A 12 19.32 12.93 7.84
C SER A 12 18.13 13.86 7.66
N LEU A 13 16.93 13.32 7.89
CA LEU A 13 15.71 14.11 7.90
C LEU A 13 15.68 15.00 9.14
N THR A 14 15.44 16.28 8.95
CA THR A 14 15.27 17.23 10.06
C THR A 14 13.83 17.17 10.58
N LEU A 15 13.62 17.64 11.82
CA LEU A 15 12.27 17.80 12.39
C LEU A 15 11.33 18.66 11.52
N LYS A 16 11.86 19.52 10.64
CA LYS A 16 11.04 20.28 9.68
C LYS A 16 10.25 19.39 8.72
N LEU A 17 10.75 18.19 8.39
CA LEU A 17 9.98 17.25 7.56
C LEU A 17 8.88 16.56 8.38
N PHE A 18 9.16 16.26 9.66
CA PHE A 18 8.14 15.78 10.59
C PHE A 18 7.04 16.81 10.80
N GLU A 19 7.37 18.10 11.00
CA GLU A 19 6.41 19.19 11.12
C GLU A 19 5.51 19.33 9.88
N LEU A 20 6.04 19.05 8.68
CA LEU A 20 5.25 19.09 7.45
C LEU A 20 4.32 17.89 7.35
N GLY A 21 4.80 16.67 7.60
CA GLY A 21 3.97 15.46 7.64
C GLY A 21 2.91 15.50 8.74
N ALA A 22 3.24 16.11 9.88
CA ALA A 22 2.30 16.37 10.97
C ALA A 22 1.31 17.51 10.66
N LYS A 23 1.35 18.12 9.48
CA LYS A 23 0.27 19.00 9.00
C LYS A 23 -0.66 18.31 8.01
N SER A 24 -0.23 17.22 7.38
CA SER A 24 -1.05 16.37 6.50
C SER A 24 -1.78 15.26 7.28
N LEU A 25 -2.08 15.48 8.57
CA LEU A 25 -2.65 14.50 9.50
C LEU A 25 -4.08 14.05 9.18
N GLU A 26 -4.61 14.28 7.96
CA GLU A 26 -5.90 13.74 7.53
C GLU A 26 -5.98 12.21 7.72
N TYR A 27 -4.84 11.52 7.76
CA TYR A 27 -4.76 10.08 8.01
C TYR A 27 -4.60 9.66 9.48
N VAL A 28 -4.36 10.57 10.43
CA VAL A 28 -4.12 10.14 11.82
C VAL A 28 -5.36 9.58 12.47
N ASP A 29 -6.52 10.20 12.24
CA ASP A 29 -7.79 9.64 12.70
C ASP A 29 -8.05 8.26 12.07
N LEU A 30 -7.72 8.07 10.78
CA LEU A 30 -7.87 6.78 10.10
C LEU A 30 -6.95 5.71 10.67
N ILE A 31 -5.67 6.03 10.91
CA ILE A 31 -4.69 5.07 11.45
C ILE A 31 -5.07 4.66 12.86
N GLU A 32 -5.49 5.59 13.72
CA GLU A 32 -5.92 5.27 15.09
C GLU A 32 -7.17 4.36 15.09
N LEU A 33 -8.15 4.64 14.23
CA LEU A 33 -9.34 3.81 14.08
C LEU A 33 -8.99 2.41 13.54
N ALA A 34 -8.13 2.35 12.51
CA ALA A 34 -7.72 1.09 11.91
C ALA A 34 -6.84 0.25 12.84
N ASP A 35 -5.94 0.86 13.63
CA ASP A 35 -5.05 0.13 14.55
C ASP A 35 -5.83 -0.73 15.54
N LYS A 36 -6.94 -0.20 16.07
CA LYS A 36 -7.82 -0.94 16.99
C LYS A 36 -8.36 -2.22 16.35
N GLU A 37 -8.95 -2.12 15.15
CA GLU A 37 -9.57 -3.25 14.46
C GLU A 37 -8.51 -4.22 13.91
N MET A 38 -7.40 -3.70 13.38
CA MET A 38 -6.28 -4.52 12.93
C MET A 38 -5.69 -5.33 14.08
N ARG A 39 -5.51 -4.75 15.28
CA ARG A 39 -5.01 -5.51 16.44
C ARG A 39 -5.93 -6.66 16.80
N HIS A 40 -7.24 -6.43 16.79
CA HIS A 40 -8.22 -7.48 17.05
C HIS A 40 -8.09 -8.65 16.08
N ILE A 41 -7.97 -8.36 14.78
CA ILE A 41 -7.78 -9.40 13.74
C ILE A 41 -6.43 -10.10 13.91
N SER A 42 -5.36 -9.36 14.22
CA SER A 42 -4.02 -9.92 14.40
C SER A 42 -3.96 -10.84 15.63
N GLU A 43 -4.65 -10.50 16.72
CA GLU A 43 -4.75 -11.37 17.91
C GLU A 43 -5.46 -12.70 17.61
N GLN A 44 -6.42 -12.70 16.68
CA GLN A 44 -7.18 -13.89 16.30
C GLN A 44 -6.47 -14.76 15.26
N THR A 45 -5.71 -14.16 14.36
CA THR A 45 -5.09 -14.83 13.21
C THR A 45 -3.59 -15.08 13.39
N ASN A 46 -2.94 -14.29 14.25
CA ASN A 46 -1.49 -14.20 14.41
C ASN A 46 -0.74 -13.78 13.12
N GLU A 47 -1.47 -13.34 12.09
CA GLU A 47 -0.94 -12.92 10.80
C GLU A 47 -0.50 -11.45 10.80
N ALA A 48 0.32 -11.10 9.81
CA ALA A 48 0.68 -9.71 9.56
C ALA A 48 -0.51 -8.98 8.92
N LEU A 49 -0.72 -7.72 9.29
CA LEU A 49 -1.74 -6.87 8.69
C LEU A 49 -1.12 -5.58 8.17
N HIS A 50 -1.63 -5.10 7.05
CA HIS A 50 -1.16 -3.90 6.39
C HIS A 50 -2.32 -2.99 6.07
N LEU A 51 -2.15 -1.70 6.33
CA LEU A 51 -3.02 -0.66 5.83
C LEU A 51 -2.30 0.08 4.72
N GLY A 52 -2.91 0.12 3.54
CA GLY A 52 -2.38 0.83 2.38
C GLY A 52 -3.30 1.95 1.93
N ALA A 53 -2.72 3.01 1.39
CA ALA A 53 -3.42 4.08 0.70
C ALA A 53 -3.02 4.11 -0.78
N LEU A 54 -3.93 4.56 -1.64
CA LEU A 54 -3.64 4.85 -3.04
C LEU A 54 -2.80 6.12 -3.11
N ASP A 55 -1.65 6.06 -3.78
CA ASP A 55 -0.82 7.22 -4.07
C ASP A 55 -0.27 7.11 -5.50
N GLU A 56 -0.78 7.98 -6.37
CA GLU A 56 -0.54 7.93 -7.82
C GLU A 56 -0.81 6.52 -8.38
N ASN A 57 0.21 5.84 -8.90
CA ASN A 57 0.15 4.52 -9.51
C ASN A 57 0.57 3.36 -8.58
N ALA A 58 0.62 3.60 -7.28
CA ALA A 58 1.05 2.61 -6.30
C ALA A 58 0.14 2.61 -5.06
N ILE A 59 0.20 1.50 -4.31
CA ILE A 59 -0.16 1.55 -2.90
C ILE A 59 1.05 2.01 -2.10
N ILE A 60 0.82 2.76 -1.03
CA ILE A 60 1.81 3.05 0.01
C ILE A 60 1.31 2.51 1.35
N TYR A 61 2.14 1.72 2.04
CA TYR A 61 1.79 1.26 3.38
C TYR A 61 1.85 2.43 4.37
N ILE A 62 0.72 2.72 5.02
CA ILE A 62 0.60 3.79 6.02
C ILE A 62 0.55 3.25 7.45
N HIS A 63 0.16 1.98 7.64
CA HIS A 63 0.21 1.30 8.94
C HIS A 63 0.48 -0.19 8.79
N LYS A 64 0.97 -0.83 9.85
CA LYS A 64 1.31 -2.26 9.87
C LYS A 64 1.22 -2.85 11.28
N ILE A 65 0.74 -4.10 11.35
CA ILE A 65 0.96 -5.00 12.49
C ILE A 65 1.83 -6.16 12.03
N ASP A 66 2.92 -6.42 12.75
CA ASP A 66 3.80 -7.56 12.48
C ASP A 66 3.14 -8.87 12.90
N SER A 67 3.34 -9.91 12.10
CA SER A 67 2.94 -11.27 12.47
C SER A 67 3.65 -11.75 13.74
N GLY A 68 2.94 -12.54 14.54
CA GLY A 68 3.53 -13.28 15.66
C GLY A 68 4.34 -14.51 15.21
N TYR A 69 4.32 -14.87 13.93
CA TYR A 69 5.14 -15.94 13.37
C TYR A 69 6.57 -15.45 13.07
N ASN A 70 7.52 -16.40 13.03
CA ASN A 70 8.92 -16.11 12.68
C ASN A 70 9.11 -15.75 11.20
N LEU A 71 8.19 -16.20 10.33
CA LEU A 71 8.20 -15.83 8.92
C LEU A 71 7.64 -14.41 8.77
N ARG A 72 8.47 -13.48 8.29
CA ARG A 72 8.07 -12.08 8.11
C ARG A 72 8.14 -11.69 6.66
N MET A 73 7.02 -11.20 6.13
CA MET A 73 7.00 -10.52 4.85
C MET A 73 7.81 -9.22 4.97
N GLN A 74 8.75 -8.99 4.06
CA GLN A 74 9.61 -7.80 4.05
C GLN A 74 8.78 -6.56 3.67
N SER A 75 8.05 -5.99 4.62
CA SER A 75 7.14 -4.87 4.43
C SER A 75 7.39 -3.83 5.51
N ARG A 76 7.33 -2.54 5.15
CA ARG A 76 7.54 -1.40 6.07
C ARG A 76 6.62 -0.25 5.68
N ILE A 77 6.24 0.57 6.67
CA ILE A 77 5.53 1.82 6.45
C ILE A 77 6.35 2.70 5.49
N GLY A 78 5.66 3.34 4.53
CA GLY A 78 6.23 4.13 3.45
C GLY A 78 6.73 3.31 2.24
N ARG A 79 6.72 1.98 2.29
CA ARG A 79 7.05 1.16 1.11
C ARG A 79 5.90 1.23 0.10
N ARG A 80 6.26 1.46 -1.17
CA ARG A 80 5.35 1.42 -2.32
C ARG A 80 5.31 0.03 -2.96
N ASN A 81 4.14 -0.39 -3.44
CA ASN A 81 4.00 -1.58 -4.29
C ASN A 81 3.01 -1.31 -5.43
N PRO A 82 3.10 -2.04 -6.56
CA PRO A 82 2.20 -1.85 -7.69
C PRO A 82 0.74 -2.12 -7.34
N LEU A 83 -0.17 -1.38 -7.98
CA LEU A 83 -1.61 -1.57 -7.79
C LEU A 83 -2.10 -2.91 -8.35
N TYR A 84 -1.60 -3.30 -9.52
CA TYR A 84 -2.08 -4.47 -10.27
C TYR A 84 -1.78 -5.81 -9.59
N SER A 85 -0.74 -5.86 -8.76
CA SER A 85 -0.22 -7.10 -8.18
C SER A 85 -0.45 -7.22 -6.67
N THR A 86 -1.26 -6.35 -6.08
CA THR A 86 -1.55 -6.38 -4.64
C THR A 86 -3.05 -6.46 -4.40
N ALA A 87 -3.48 -7.22 -3.40
CA ALA A 87 -4.89 -7.31 -3.02
C ALA A 87 -5.46 -5.93 -2.66
N ILE A 88 -4.69 -5.12 -1.90
CA ILE A 88 -5.06 -3.74 -1.54
C ILE A 88 -5.23 -2.89 -2.81
N GLY A 89 -4.29 -2.96 -3.74
CA GLY A 89 -4.36 -2.18 -4.98
C GLY A 89 -5.56 -2.55 -5.84
N LYS A 90 -5.87 -3.85 -5.95
CA LYS A 90 -7.06 -4.33 -6.64
C LYS A 90 -8.35 -3.84 -5.98
N VAL A 91 -8.47 -3.89 -4.66
CA VAL A 91 -9.65 -3.35 -3.94
C VAL A 91 -9.79 -1.83 -4.12
N LEU A 92 -8.68 -1.08 -4.08
CA LEU A 92 -8.74 0.38 -4.28
C LEU A 92 -9.15 0.76 -5.70
N LEU A 93 -8.78 -0.03 -6.70
CA LEU A 93 -9.14 0.18 -8.10
C LEU A 93 -10.55 -0.34 -8.45
N SER A 94 -11.09 -1.33 -7.74
CA SER A 94 -12.39 -1.93 -8.09
C SER A 94 -13.55 -0.94 -7.97
N GLU A 95 -13.42 0.08 -7.15
CA GLU A 95 -14.40 1.17 -6.97
C GLU A 95 -14.14 2.38 -7.88
N ARG A 96 -13.24 2.27 -8.86
CA ARG A 96 -12.94 3.33 -9.83
C ARG A 96 -13.56 3.04 -11.19
N ASP A 97 -13.74 4.10 -11.97
CA ASP A 97 -14.15 3.96 -13.37
C ASP A 97 -12.99 3.43 -14.24
N GLU A 98 -13.35 2.84 -15.38
CA GLU A 98 -12.38 2.24 -16.30
C GLU A 98 -11.36 3.26 -16.80
N SER A 99 -11.78 4.51 -17.05
CA SER A 99 -10.88 5.58 -17.50
C SER A 99 -9.77 5.86 -16.50
N PHE A 100 -10.10 5.94 -15.22
CA PHE A 100 -9.14 6.12 -14.14
C PHE A 100 -8.16 4.96 -14.07
N VAL A 101 -8.65 3.72 -14.16
CA VAL A 101 -7.79 2.52 -14.11
C VAL A 101 -6.82 2.48 -15.29
N ARG A 102 -7.28 2.85 -16.49
CA ARG A 102 -6.42 2.92 -17.68
C ARG A 102 -5.38 4.03 -17.57
N ASP A 103 -5.76 5.19 -17.07
CA ASP A 103 -4.86 6.33 -16.87
C ASP A 103 -3.77 6.02 -15.86
N VAL A 104 -4.17 5.52 -14.67
CA VAL A 104 -3.23 5.24 -13.57
C VAL A 104 -2.24 4.10 -13.88
N LEU A 105 -2.61 3.19 -14.80
CA LEU A 105 -1.77 2.08 -15.24
C LEU A 105 -1.07 2.32 -16.58
N SER A 106 -1.22 3.50 -17.19
CA SER A 106 -0.71 3.79 -18.54
C SER A 106 0.82 3.66 -18.67
N ASP A 107 1.55 4.12 -17.64
CA ASP A 107 3.02 4.07 -17.57
C ASP A 107 3.55 2.91 -16.70
N VAL A 108 2.70 1.96 -16.32
CA VAL A 108 3.09 0.83 -15.46
C VAL A 108 3.70 -0.30 -16.28
N GLU A 109 4.93 -0.70 -15.91
CA GLU A 109 5.53 -1.94 -16.40
C GLU A 109 4.96 -3.14 -15.63
N PHE A 110 4.30 -4.05 -16.35
CA PHE A 110 3.74 -5.27 -15.78
C PHE A 110 4.82 -6.36 -15.69
N ILE A 111 5.40 -6.50 -14.50
CA ILE A 111 6.39 -7.53 -14.21
C ILE A 111 5.68 -8.79 -13.68
N LYS A 112 5.87 -9.91 -14.38
CA LYS A 112 5.34 -11.22 -14.00
C LYS A 112 6.18 -11.85 -12.88
N HIS A 113 5.73 -11.72 -11.64
CA HIS A 113 6.42 -12.29 -10.47
C HIS A 113 6.03 -13.75 -10.20
N THR A 114 4.82 -14.14 -10.59
CA THR A 114 4.25 -15.47 -10.41
C THR A 114 3.45 -15.87 -11.65
N GLU A 115 3.06 -17.14 -11.76
CA GLU A 115 2.19 -17.62 -12.84
C GLU A 115 0.81 -16.94 -12.85
N LYS A 116 0.37 -16.42 -11.70
CA LYS A 116 -0.93 -15.74 -11.52
C LYS A 116 -0.84 -14.22 -11.66
N THR A 117 0.34 -13.65 -11.89
CA THR A 117 0.50 -12.20 -11.98
C THR A 117 -0.18 -11.68 -13.25
N LEU A 118 -1.04 -10.67 -13.09
CA LEU A 118 -1.70 -9.98 -14.21
C LEU A 118 -0.65 -9.26 -15.06
N GLU A 119 -0.81 -9.31 -16.38
CA GLU A 119 0.22 -8.93 -17.35
C GLU A 119 -0.14 -7.67 -18.15
N ASN A 120 -1.35 -7.15 -18.01
CA ASN A 120 -1.79 -5.92 -18.68
C ASN A 120 -3.06 -5.34 -18.03
N THR A 121 -3.39 -4.11 -18.41
CA THR A 121 -4.54 -3.35 -17.91
C THR A 121 -5.88 -4.04 -18.17
N ASP A 122 -6.05 -4.74 -19.31
CA ASP A 122 -7.32 -5.42 -19.61
C ASP A 122 -7.56 -6.61 -18.65
N GLN A 123 -6.52 -7.39 -18.35
CA GLN A 123 -6.57 -8.42 -17.30
C GLN A 123 -6.85 -7.84 -15.91
N VAL A 124 -6.33 -6.65 -15.61
CA VAL A 124 -6.68 -5.95 -14.37
C VAL A 124 -8.17 -5.62 -14.36
N LEU A 125 -8.72 -5.01 -15.40
CA LEU A 125 -10.14 -4.66 -15.47
C LEU A 125 -11.06 -5.88 -15.31
N GLU A 126 -10.72 -7.02 -15.94
CA GLU A 126 -11.45 -8.29 -15.75
C GLU A 126 -11.42 -8.77 -14.30
N GLU A 127 -10.28 -8.66 -13.64
CA GLU A 127 -10.13 -9.04 -12.24
C GLU A 127 -10.89 -8.08 -11.30
N LEU A 128 -10.84 -6.76 -11.59
CA LEU A 128 -11.54 -5.75 -10.80
C LEU A 128 -13.06 -5.94 -10.81
N ALA A 129 -13.62 -6.45 -11.91
CA ALA A 129 -15.04 -6.79 -11.96
C ALA A 129 -15.39 -7.87 -10.92
N LYS A 130 -14.55 -8.89 -10.75
CA LYS A 130 -14.74 -9.93 -9.72
C LYS A 130 -14.57 -9.36 -8.31
N VAL A 131 -13.56 -8.52 -8.11
CA VAL A 131 -13.29 -7.88 -6.81
C VAL A 131 -14.49 -7.02 -6.38
N ARG A 132 -15.14 -6.34 -7.33
CA ARG A 132 -16.35 -5.55 -7.08
C ARG A 132 -17.53 -6.42 -6.62
N ASP A 133 -17.66 -7.62 -7.18
CA ASP A 133 -18.72 -8.56 -6.81
C ASP A 133 -18.47 -9.25 -5.46
N PHE A 134 -17.20 -9.55 -5.14
CA PHE A 134 -16.82 -10.24 -3.90
C PHE A 134 -16.54 -9.31 -2.73
N HIS A 135 -16.25 -8.03 -2.98
CA HIS A 135 -15.80 -7.04 -2.01
C HIS A 135 -14.47 -7.36 -1.31
N TYR A 136 -13.67 -8.26 -1.88
CA TYR A 136 -12.30 -8.56 -1.46
C TYR A 136 -11.45 -9.00 -2.64
N ALA A 137 -10.13 -9.01 -2.46
CA ALA A 137 -9.17 -9.48 -3.45
C ALA A 137 -8.09 -10.37 -2.80
N GLU A 138 -7.46 -11.20 -3.61
CA GLU A 138 -6.35 -12.09 -3.23
C GLU A 138 -5.13 -11.79 -4.12
N ASP A 139 -3.91 -11.98 -3.62
CA ASP A 139 -2.66 -11.82 -4.39
C ASP A 139 -1.69 -13.01 -4.26
#